data_AF-A0A0Q6VHN2-F1
#
_entry.id   AF-A0A0Q6VHN2-F1
#
_cell.length_a   1.000
_cell.length_b   1.000
_cell.length_c   1.000
_cell.angle_alpha   90.00
_cell.angle_beta   90.00
_cell.angle_gamma   90.00
#
_symmetry.space_group_name_H-M   'P 1'
#
loop_
_entity.id
_entity.type
_entity.pdbx_description
1 polymer ?
#
loop_
_entity_poly.entity_id
_entity_poly.type
_entity_poly.pdbx_seq_one_letter_code
_entity_poly.pdbx_strand_id
1 'polypeptide(L)'
;MPDSPLRQAALEVESHVGAEGWDQPPRLFALVPTADLIAKEPGLADQLSDDPASVTPVEQELPGDRELEDLLTEIVWPDAVIGCAAVVERIMLPPEAEAALPDDPDELIAVVAAHPDRREVRLVAAVVRDGGAHSAVRAREPHDAELLEGPDLVPGLIEHLRRTLA
;
A
#
# COMPACT_ATOMS: atom_id res chain seq x y z
N MET A 1 -4.45 -16.05 10.16
CA MET A 1 -3.41 -16.23 9.13
C MET A 1 -2.09 -16.55 9.79
N PRO A 2 -1.19 -17.32 9.16
CA PRO A 2 0.16 -17.51 9.69
C PRO A 2 0.89 -16.16 9.69
N ASP A 3 1.68 -15.92 10.74
CA ASP A 3 2.56 -14.77 10.79
C ASP A 3 3.70 -14.97 9.77
N SER A 4 3.96 -13.97 8.94
CA SER A 4 4.96 -14.04 7.86
C SER A 4 5.67 -12.70 7.71
N PRO A 5 6.93 -12.69 7.22
CA PRO A 5 7.67 -11.44 7.02
C PRO A 5 6.94 -10.44 6.12
N LEU A 6 6.27 -10.93 5.07
CA LEU A 6 5.46 -10.08 4.18
C LEU A 6 4.29 -9.42 4.91
N ARG A 7 3.58 -10.20 5.75
CA ARG A 7 2.49 -9.66 6.57
C ARG A 7 3.02 -8.61 7.54
N GLN A 8 4.12 -8.89 8.24
CA GLN A 8 4.72 -7.96 9.19
C GLN A 8 5.14 -6.65 8.50
N ALA A 9 5.80 -6.73 7.34
CA ALA A 9 6.17 -5.57 6.53
C ALA A 9 4.94 -4.75 6.10
N ALA A 10 3.85 -5.40 5.68
CA ALA A 10 2.62 -4.70 5.32
C ALA A 10 1.98 -3.98 6.52
N LEU A 11 2.02 -4.59 7.71
CA LEU A 11 1.50 -3.96 8.94
C LEU A 11 2.38 -2.82 9.44
N GLU A 12 3.69 -2.95 9.29
CA GLU A 12 4.65 -1.87 9.58
C GLU A 12 4.37 -0.67 8.67
N VAL A 13 4.23 -0.90 7.36
CA VAL A 13 3.84 0.13 6.39
C VAL A 13 2.50 0.76 6.74
N GLU A 14 1.48 -0.05 7.07
CA GLU A 14 0.16 0.45 7.48
C GLU A 14 0.26 1.38 8.70
N SER A 15 0.98 0.93 9.74
CA SER A 15 1.12 1.70 10.97
C SER A 15 1.97 2.96 10.77
N HIS A 16 3.02 2.87 9.96
CA HIS A 16 3.91 3.99 9.65
C HIS A 16 3.14 5.09 8.92
N VAL A 17 2.48 4.76 7.80
CA VAL A 17 1.68 5.71 7.05
C VAL A 17 0.51 6.22 7.90
N GLY A 18 -0.13 5.35 8.67
CA GLY A 18 -1.25 5.75 9.52
C GLY A 18 -0.89 6.74 10.63
N ALA A 19 0.34 6.72 11.12
CA ALA A 19 0.81 7.68 12.12
C ALA A 19 0.88 9.13 11.57
N GLU A 20 0.96 9.30 10.25
CA GLU A 20 1.03 10.61 9.58
C GLU A 20 -0.36 11.22 9.27
N GLY A 21 -1.45 10.51 9.61
CA GLY A 21 -2.82 11.00 9.42
C GLY A 21 -3.43 10.55 8.09
N TRP A 22 -4.45 11.26 7.60
CA TRP A 22 -5.16 10.98 6.34
C TRP A 22 -4.86 12.06 5.31
N ASP A 23 -5.41 11.90 4.10
CA ASP A 23 -5.27 12.83 2.98
C ASP A 23 -3.82 12.86 2.46
N GLN A 24 -3.17 11.69 2.47
CA GLN A 24 -1.80 11.49 2.02
C GLN A 24 -1.72 11.08 0.54
N PRO A 25 -0.66 11.46 -0.19
CA PRO A 25 -0.41 10.93 -1.53
C PRO A 25 -0.13 9.42 -1.48
N PRO A 26 -0.24 8.71 -2.62
CA PRO A 26 0.23 7.34 -2.73
C PRO A 26 1.68 7.19 -2.25
N ARG A 27 1.96 6.12 -1.51
CA ARG A 27 3.31 5.79 -1.04
C ARG A 27 3.72 4.42 -1.55
N LEU A 28 5.00 4.27 -1.92
CA LEU A 28 5.57 3.03 -2.44
C LEU A 28 6.80 2.66 -1.61
N PHE A 29 6.96 1.37 -1.35
CA PHE A 29 8.04 0.82 -0.56
C PHE A 29 8.69 -0.33 -1.30
N ALA A 30 10.02 -0.33 -1.34
CA ALA A 30 10.81 -1.50 -1.72
C ALA A 30 10.90 -2.44 -0.51
N LEU A 31 10.71 -3.73 -0.71
CA LEU A 31 10.90 -4.73 0.33
C LEU A 31 12.27 -5.36 0.17
N VAL A 32 13.13 -5.19 1.16
CA VAL A 32 14.54 -5.64 1.14
C VAL A 32 14.78 -6.58 2.32
N PRO A 33 15.53 -7.70 2.14
CA PRO A 33 15.95 -8.52 3.26
C PRO A 33 16.71 -7.68 4.29
N THR A 34 16.28 -7.71 5.55
CA THR A 34 16.85 -6.88 6.61
C THR A 34 18.36 -7.16 6.80
N ALA A 35 18.77 -8.42 6.64
CA ALA A 35 20.17 -8.82 6.69
C ALA A 35 21.04 -8.14 5.62
N ASP A 36 20.52 -7.98 4.39
CA ASP A 36 21.25 -7.32 3.30
C ASP A 36 21.39 -5.82 3.56
N LEU A 37 20.37 -5.20 4.17
CA LEU A 37 20.41 -3.81 4.58
C LEU A 37 21.47 -3.58 5.67
N ILE A 38 21.51 -4.42 6.70
CA ILE A 38 22.52 -4.37 7.77
C ILE A 38 23.93 -4.60 7.22
N ALA A 39 24.10 -5.54 6.27
CA ALA A 39 25.40 -5.82 5.68
C ALA A 39 25.97 -4.61 4.90
N LYS A 40 25.10 -3.81 4.28
CA LYS A 40 25.48 -2.57 3.57
C LYS A 40 25.64 -1.39 4.52
N GLU A 41 24.79 -1.29 5.54
CA GLU A 41 24.73 -0.20 6.51
C GLU A 41 24.79 -0.73 7.95
N PRO A 42 25.97 -1.14 8.45
CA PRO A 42 26.09 -1.78 9.77
C PRO A 42 25.61 -0.90 10.95
N GLY A 43 25.57 0.42 10.77
CA GLY A 43 25.07 1.35 11.79
C GLY A 43 23.58 1.26 12.07
N LEU A 44 22.81 0.58 11.20
CA LEU A 44 21.37 0.35 11.39
C LEU A 44 21.06 -0.93 12.20
N ALA A 45 22.06 -1.76 12.50
CA ALA A 45 21.86 -3.06 13.14
C ALA A 45 21.06 -2.99 14.45
N ASP A 46 21.31 -1.98 15.29
CA ASP A 46 20.63 -1.81 16.57
C ASP A 46 19.17 -1.32 16.44
N GLN A 47 18.77 -0.87 15.25
CA GLN A 47 17.43 -0.30 14.97
C GLN A 47 16.53 -1.25 14.18
N LEU A 48 17.10 -2.33 13.64
CA LEU A 48 16.41 -3.28 12.77
C LEU A 48 16.27 -4.64 13.46
N SER A 49 15.38 -5.48 12.92
CA SER A 49 15.20 -6.84 13.43
C SER A 49 16.46 -7.70 13.20
N ASP A 50 16.77 -8.56 14.18
CA ASP A 50 17.80 -9.59 14.08
C ASP A 50 17.28 -10.93 13.50
N ASP A 51 15.99 -11.02 13.17
CA ASP A 51 15.40 -12.19 12.51
C ASP A 51 15.94 -12.30 11.07
N PRO A 52 16.61 -13.41 10.70
CA PRO A 52 17.10 -13.62 9.35
C PRO A 52 16.02 -13.60 8.26
N ALA A 53 14.77 -13.88 8.61
CA ALA A 53 13.63 -13.83 7.69
C ALA A 53 12.99 -12.44 7.60
N SER A 54 13.42 -11.48 8.42
CA SER A 54 12.87 -10.12 8.44
C SER A 54 13.08 -9.40 7.10
N VAL A 55 12.09 -8.58 6.77
CA VAL A 55 12.06 -7.74 5.58
C VAL A 55 11.85 -6.31 6.02
N THR A 56 12.71 -5.40 5.58
CA THR A 56 12.59 -3.97 5.87
C THR A 56 11.90 -3.26 4.70
N PRO A 57 10.78 -2.57 4.92
CA PRO A 57 10.20 -1.66 3.94
C PRO A 57 11.06 -0.39 3.82
N VAL A 58 11.49 -0.06 2.62
CA VAL A 58 12.23 1.16 2.31
C VAL A 58 11.37 2.05 1.43
N GLU A 59 10.96 3.20 1.93
CA GLU A 59 10.12 4.13 1.18
C GLU A 59 10.82 4.67 -0.08
N GLN A 60 10.05 4.79 -1.16
CA GLN A 60 10.47 5.39 -2.42
C GLN A 60 9.78 6.74 -2.63
N GLU A 61 10.53 7.68 -3.18
CA GLU A 61 9.99 8.96 -3.60
C GLU A 61 9.19 8.78 -4.91
N LEU A 62 7.93 9.22 -4.89
CA LEU A 62 7.06 9.23 -6.06
C LEU A 62 6.79 10.67 -6.53
N PRO A 63 6.70 10.92 -7.85
CA PRO A 63 6.18 12.18 -8.37
C PRO A 63 4.73 12.40 -7.91
N GLY A 64 4.46 13.53 -7.26
CA GLY A 64 3.15 13.84 -6.69
C GLY A 64 2.09 14.33 -7.69
N ASP A 65 2.44 14.45 -8.98
CA ASP A 65 1.59 14.99 -10.04
C ASP A 65 0.98 13.91 -10.96
N ARG A 66 1.17 12.63 -10.62
CA ARG A 66 0.72 11.48 -11.42
C ARG A 66 -0.02 10.45 -10.59
N GLU A 67 -0.90 9.71 -11.25
CA GLU A 67 -1.55 8.55 -10.65
C GLU A 67 -0.55 7.42 -10.40
N LEU A 68 -0.75 6.69 -9.30
CA LEU A 68 0.13 5.59 -8.90
C LEU A 68 0.20 4.52 -10.00
N GLU A 69 -0.94 4.14 -10.57
CA GLU A 69 -1.05 3.11 -11.59
C GLU A 69 -0.15 3.40 -12.80
N ASP A 70 -0.12 4.64 -13.27
CA ASP A 70 0.74 5.04 -14.38
C ASP A 70 2.22 4.98 -13.97
N LEU A 71 2.55 5.45 -12.77
CA LEU A 71 3.91 5.40 -12.24
C LEU A 71 4.42 3.96 -12.14
N LEU A 72 3.60 3.03 -11.64
CA LEU A 72 3.97 1.63 -11.49
C LEU A 72 4.36 0.99 -12.83
N THR A 73 3.81 1.44 -13.97
CA THR A 73 4.19 0.90 -15.29
C THR A 73 5.63 1.18 -15.70
N GLU A 74 6.27 2.18 -15.07
CA GLU A 74 7.63 2.62 -15.36
C GLU A 74 8.65 2.09 -14.35
N ILE A 75 8.20 1.40 -13.31
CA ILE A 75 9.06 0.91 -12.23
C ILE A 75 9.67 -0.43 -12.59
N VAL A 76 10.99 -0.51 -12.37
CA VAL A 76 11.76 -1.75 -12.44
C VAL A 76 12.60 -1.87 -11.19
N TRP A 77 12.45 -2.98 -10.48
CA TRP A 77 13.16 -3.24 -9.24
C TRP A 77 14.47 -4.01 -9.46
N PRO A 78 15.58 -3.62 -8.79
CA PRO A 78 16.81 -4.39 -8.83
C PRO A 78 16.66 -5.74 -8.09
N ASP A 79 17.60 -6.65 -8.30
CA ASP A 79 17.58 -8.01 -7.70
C ASP A 79 17.55 -8.01 -6.16
N ALA A 80 18.12 -6.98 -5.54
CA ALA A 80 18.13 -6.83 -4.08
C ALA A 80 16.72 -6.57 -3.49
N VAL A 81 15.76 -6.18 -4.32
CA VAL A 81 14.38 -5.93 -3.91
C VAL A 81 13.57 -7.20 -4.18
N ILE A 82 13.18 -7.86 -3.10
CA ILE A 82 12.44 -9.14 -3.14
C ILE A 82 10.93 -8.94 -3.36
N GLY A 83 10.45 -7.72 -3.16
CA GLY A 83 9.05 -7.35 -3.26
C GLY A 83 8.83 -5.86 -3.17
N CYS A 84 7.58 -5.43 -3.22
CA CYS A 84 7.21 -4.04 -2.99
C CYS A 84 5.87 -3.96 -2.26
N ALA A 85 5.62 -2.83 -1.61
CA ALA A 85 4.34 -2.51 -1.00
C ALA A 85 3.88 -1.10 -1.39
N ALA A 86 2.58 -0.89 -1.49
CA ALA A 86 2.01 0.43 -1.72
C ALA A 86 0.87 0.72 -0.76
N VAL A 87 0.71 2.01 -0.45
CA VAL A 87 -0.38 2.55 0.34
C VAL A 87 -1.11 3.60 -0.48
N VAL A 88 -2.42 3.47 -0.57
CA VAL A 88 -3.30 4.45 -1.24
C VAL A 88 -4.54 4.70 -0.42
N GLU A 89 -5.07 5.91 -0.50
CA GLU A 89 -6.36 6.26 0.07
C GLU A 89 -7.38 6.39 -1.05
N ARG A 90 -8.58 5.83 -0.85
CA ARG A 90 -9.64 5.85 -1.87
C ARG A 90 -10.99 6.20 -1.26
N ILE A 91 -11.79 6.89 -2.06
CA ILE A 91 -13.22 7.10 -1.81
C ILE A 91 -13.98 5.99 -2.53
N MET A 92 -14.86 5.33 -1.80
CA MET A 92 -15.75 4.28 -2.28
C MET A 92 -17.19 4.74 -2.08
N LEU A 93 -18.05 4.42 -3.04
CA LEU A 93 -19.50 4.65 -2.94
C LEU A 93 -20.23 3.33 -2.84
N PRO A 94 -21.39 3.29 -2.17
CA PRO A 94 -22.27 2.14 -2.26
C PRO A 94 -22.85 2.04 -3.69
N PRO A 95 -23.12 0.82 -4.20
CA PRO A 95 -23.61 0.63 -5.56
C PRO A 95 -24.88 1.43 -5.89
N GLU A 96 -25.75 1.67 -4.90
CA GLU A 96 -26.97 2.46 -5.07
C GLU A 96 -26.70 3.94 -5.37
N ALA A 97 -25.58 4.49 -4.87
CA ALA A 97 -25.16 5.86 -5.11
C ALA A 97 -24.51 6.03 -6.49
N GLU A 98 -23.87 4.98 -7.02
CA GLU A 98 -23.22 5.02 -8.33
C GLU A 98 -24.21 5.31 -9.47
N ALA A 99 -25.47 4.88 -9.34
CA ALA A 99 -26.51 5.08 -10.35
C ALA A 99 -26.93 6.56 -10.54
N ALA A 100 -26.58 7.44 -9.59
CA ALA A 100 -26.91 8.86 -9.63
C ALA A 100 -25.71 9.75 -9.97
N LEU A 101 -24.56 9.15 -10.32
CA LEU A 101 -23.35 9.89 -10.64
C LEU A 101 -23.43 10.53 -12.04
N PRO A 102 -22.89 11.75 -12.21
CA PRO A 102 -22.81 12.40 -13.50
C PRO A 102 -21.78 11.70 -14.41
N ASP A 103 -21.98 11.79 -15.72
CA ASP A 103 -21.04 11.26 -16.72
C ASP A 103 -19.81 12.17 -16.92
N ASP A 104 -19.94 13.46 -16.56
CA ASP A 104 -18.86 14.43 -16.70
C ASP A 104 -17.77 14.19 -15.63
N PRO A 105 -16.48 13.99 -16.00
CA PRO A 105 -15.43 13.66 -15.05
C PRO A 105 -15.16 14.74 -13.99
N ASP A 106 -15.25 16.02 -14.36
CA ASP A 106 -14.98 17.12 -13.43
C ASP A 106 -16.13 17.24 -12.41
N GLU A 107 -17.38 17.09 -12.86
CA GLU A 107 -18.55 17.05 -11.99
C GLU A 107 -18.56 15.80 -11.09
N LEU A 108 -18.14 14.64 -11.64
CA LEU A 108 -18.07 13.36 -10.95
C LEU A 108 -17.18 13.45 -9.69
N ILE A 109 -15.98 14.00 -9.83
CA ILE A 109 -15.04 14.15 -8.71
C ILE A 109 -15.69 14.96 -7.57
N ALA A 110 -16.30 16.09 -7.91
CA ALA A 110 -16.95 16.96 -6.92
C ALA A 110 -18.13 16.27 -6.23
N VAL A 111 -18.96 15.54 -6.99
CA VAL A 111 -20.13 14.83 -6.46
C VAL A 111 -19.71 13.67 -5.55
N VAL A 112 -18.75 12.85 -5.97
CA VAL A 112 -18.22 11.74 -5.17
C VAL A 112 -17.61 12.24 -3.86
N ALA A 113 -16.79 13.30 -3.94
CA ALA A 113 -16.15 13.90 -2.78
C ALA A 113 -17.15 14.55 -1.81
N ALA A 114 -18.34 14.96 -2.26
CA ALA A 114 -19.39 15.53 -1.42
C ALA A 114 -20.44 14.51 -0.95
N HIS A 115 -20.41 13.26 -1.45
CA HIS A 115 -21.48 12.30 -1.21
C HIS A 115 -21.56 11.89 0.27
N PRO A 116 -22.77 11.86 0.87
CA PRO A 116 -22.94 11.56 2.29
C PRO A 116 -22.60 10.11 2.66
N ASP A 117 -22.89 9.16 1.77
CA ASP A 117 -22.60 7.73 1.99
C ASP A 117 -21.19 7.32 1.54
N ARG A 118 -20.33 8.28 1.22
CA ARG A 118 -18.96 7.97 0.79
C ARG A 118 -18.19 7.31 1.92
N ARG A 119 -17.34 6.36 1.57
CA ARG A 119 -16.44 5.69 2.50
C ARG A 119 -15.02 5.90 2.06
N GLU A 120 -14.23 6.51 2.92
CA GLU A 120 -12.80 6.67 2.73
C GLU A 120 -12.07 5.49 3.36
N VAL A 121 -11.19 4.86 2.60
CA VAL A 121 -10.42 3.70 3.02
C VAL A 121 -8.96 3.89 2.68
N ARG A 122 -8.09 3.43 3.58
CA ARG A 122 -6.67 3.25 3.30
C ARG A 122 -6.44 1.79 2.95
N LEU A 123 -5.81 1.59 1.80
CA LEU A 123 -5.48 0.29 1.25
C LEU A 123 -3.97 0.11 1.34
N VAL A 124 -3.53 -1.04 1.84
CA VAL A 124 -2.14 -1.49 1.79
C VAL A 124 -2.09 -2.77 0.98
N ALA A 125 -1.17 -2.86 0.03
CA ALA A 125 -0.86 -4.08 -0.68
C ALA A 125 0.65 -4.31 -0.64
N ALA A 126 1.07 -5.54 -0.39
CA ALA A 126 2.46 -5.97 -0.40
C ALA A 126 2.58 -7.26 -1.18
N VAL A 127 3.57 -7.34 -2.08
CA VAL A 127 3.81 -8.49 -2.96
C VAL A 127 5.29 -8.80 -3.01
N VAL A 128 5.62 -10.07 -3.26
CA VAL A 128 7.00 -10.57 -3.42
C VAL A 128 7.13 -11.40 -4.69
N ARG A 129 8.36 -11.54 -5.19
CA ARG A 129 8.68 -12.22 -6.45
C ARG A 129 8.29 -13.70 -6.48
N ASP A 130 8.19 -14.35 -5.33
CA ASP A 130 7.76 -15.76 -5.22
C ASP A 130 6.24 -15.96 -5.34
N GLY A 131 5.49 -14.87 -5.56
CA GLY A 131 4.04 -14.86 -5.75
C GLY A 131 3.25 -14.55 -4.49
N GLY A 132 3.89 -14.48 -3.32
CA GLY A 132 3.27 -14.07 -2.06
C GLY A 132 2.63 -12.68 -2.15
N ALA A 133 1.46 -12.53 -1.51
CA ALA A 133 0.75 -11.28 -1.40
C ALA A 133 0.08 -11.15 -0.02
N HIS A 134 0.06 -9.93 0.50
CA HIS A 134 -0.72 -9.54 1.68
C HIS A 134 -1.35 -8.19 1.42
N SER A 135 -2.56 -8.00 1.91
CA SER A 135 -3.23 -6.71 1.86
C SER A 135 -3.97 -6.41 3.15
N ALA A 136 -4.11 -5.12 3.43
CA ALA A 136 -4.86 -4.63 4.55
C ALA A 136 -5.71 -3.42 4.16
N VAL A 137 -6.86 -3.26 4.81
CA VAL A 137 -7.81 -2.19 4.56
C VAL A 137 -8.30 -1.63 5.89
N ARG A 138 -8.20 -0.30 6.07
CA ARG A 138 -8.76 0.42 7.21
C ARG A 138 -9.68 1.53 6.73
N ALA A 139 -10.87 1.62 7.31
CA ALA A 139 -11.79 2.73 7.04
C ALA A 139 -11.36 3.98 7.83
N ARG A 140 -11.63 5.17 7.28
CA ARG A 140 -11.41 6.45 7.98
C ARG A 140 -12.34 6.61 9.18
N GLU A 141 -13.59 6.15 9.02
CA GLU A 141 -14.60 6.20 10.06
C GLU A 141 -15.18 4.81 10.36
N PRO A 142 -15.47 4.48 11.64
CA PRO A 142 -15.13 5.26 12.83
C PRO A 142 -13.60 5.34 13.06
N HIS A 143 -13.15 6.23 13.94
CA HIS A 143 -11.71 6.45 14.19
C HIS A 143 -10.95 5.19 14.64
N ASP A 144 -11.66 4.26 15.30
CA ASP A 144 -11.17 2.97 15.78
C ASP A 144 -11.55 1.80 14.85
N ALA A 145 -11.79 2.08 13.57
CA ALA A 145 -12.11 1.07 12.58
C ALA A 145 -11.08 -0.08 12.59
N GLU A 146 -11.61 -1.30 12.61
CA GLU A 146 -10.80 -2.52 12.56
C GLU A 146 -9.97 -2.58 11.27
N LEU A 147 -8.75 -3.09 11.37
CA LEU A 147 -7.92 -3.39 10.21
C LEU A 147 -8.35 -4.74 9.63
N LEU A 148 -8.91 -4.71 8.43
CA LEU A 148 -9.20 -5.91 7.68
C LEU A 148 -7.95 -6.38 6.97
N GLU A 149 -7.61 -7.66 7.09
CA GLU A 149 -6.43 -8.24 6.46
C GLU A 149 -6.80 -9.44 5.59
N GLY A 150 -6.06 -9.64 4.50
CA GLY A 150 -6.19 -10.81 3.64
C GLY A 150 -5.28 -10.74 2.42
N PRO A 151 -5.04 -11.86 1.73
CA PRO A 151 -4.15 -11.87 0.57
C PRO A 151 -4.76 -11.25 -0.69
N ASP A 152 -6.06 -10.93 -0.70
CA ASP A 152 -6.79 -10.53 -1.92
C ASP A 152 -7.92 -9.52 -1.63
N LEU A 153 -7.74 -8.61 -0.67
CA LEU A 153 -8.73 -7.57 -0.39
C LEU A 153 -8.71 -6.45 -1.45
N VAL A 154 -7.58 -6.28 -2.15
CA VAL A 154 -7.35 -5.25 -3.15
C VAL A 154 -6.68 -5.82 -4.41
N PRO A 155 -7.36 -6.75 -5.13
CA PRO A 155 -6.79 -7.49 -6.25
C PRO A 155 -6.16 -6.59 -7.32
N GLY A 156 -6.79 -5.45 -7.63
CA GLY A 156 -6.29 -4.51 -8.62
C GLY A 156 -4.92 -3.94 -8.27
N LEU A 157 -4.72 -3.48 -7.02
CA LEU A 157 -3.43 -2.93 -6.59
C LEU A 157 -2.36 -4.01 -6.53
N ILE A 158 -2.69 -5.21 -6.05
CA ILE A 158 -1.79 -6.36 -6.01
C ILE A 158 -1.27 -6.70 -7.42
N GLU A 159 -2.16 -6.72 -8.41
CA GLU A 159 -1.79 -7.02 -9.80
C GLU A 159 -0.86 -5.94 -10.39
N HIS A 160 -1.13 -4.66 -10.15
CA HIS A 160 -0.24 -3.59 -10.60
C HIS A 160 1.16 -3.72 -9.97
N LEU A 161 1.23 -3.99 -8.66
CA LEU A 161 2.53 -4.17 -7.99
C LEU A 161 3.29 -5.38 -8.53
N ARG A 162 2.62 -6.52 -8.78
CA ARG A 162 3.26 -7.72 -9.33
C ARG A 162 3.93 -7.46 -10.68
N ARG A 163 3.32 -6.63 -11.53
CA ARG A 163 3.88 -6.29 -12.85
C ARG A 163 5.22 -5.55 -12.75
N THR A 164 5.46 -4.83 -11.66
CA THR A 164 6.75 -4.14 -11.41
C THR A 164 7.87 -5.11 -11.05
N LEU A 165 7.53 -6.32 -10.61
CA LEU A 165 8.46 -7.37 -10.16
C LEU A 165 8.76 -8.43 -11.22
N ALA A 166 8.21 -8.27 -12.43
CA ALA A 166 8.37 -9.19 -13.55
C ALA A 166 9.78 -9.21 -14.14
#